data_AF-A0A4U1ESF0-F1
#
_entry.id   AF-A0A4U1ESF0-F1
#
_cell.length_a   1.000
_cell.length_b   1.000
_cell.length_c   1.000
_cell.angle_alpha   90.00
_cell.angle_beta   90.00
_cell.angle_gamma   90.00
#
_symmetry.space_group_name_H-M   'P 1'
#
loop_
_entity.id
_entity.type
_entity.pdbx_description
1 polymer ?
#
loop_
_entity_poly.entity_id
_entity_poly.type
_entity_poly.pdbx_seq_one_letter_code
_entity_poly.pdbx_strand_id
1 'polypeptide(L)'
;FHLSYTDKERYENEERPEVQKQMLSDMAKKLPVYTRTGSGDVRFCDRCHLIKPDRCHHCSVCAMVNNCIGFSNYKFFLQFLAYSVLYCLYIATTVFSYFIKYWRGELPSVRSKFHVLFLLFVACMFFVSLVILFGYHCWLVSRNKTTLEAFCTPVFTSGPEKNGFNLGFIKNIQQVFGDNKKFWLIPIGS
;
A
#
# COMPACT_ATOMS: atom_id res chain seq x y z
N PHE A 1 0.14 22.33 5.34
CA PHE A 1 0.46 21.18 6.22
C PHE A 1 1.78 21.36 6.96
N HIS A 2 2.83 21.87 6.30
CA HIS A 2 4.03 22.33 7.01
C HIS A 2 3.72 23.54 7.90
N LEU A 3 4.42 23.62 9.02
CA LEU A 3 4.43 24.82 9.85
C LEU A 3 5.15 25.93 9.09
N SER A 4 4.65 27.16 9.21
CA SER A 4 5.44 28.32 8.79
C SER A 4 6.72 28.41 9.63
N TYR A 5 7.73 29.13 9.15
CA TYR A 5 8.97 29.32 9.92
C TYR A 5 8.68 29.88 11.32
N THR A 6 7.80 30.88 11.41
CA THR A 6 7.39 31.50 12.68
C THR A 6 6.60 30.55 13.58
N ASP A 7 5.70 29.73 13.03
CA ASP A 7 4.94 28.76 13.84
C ASP A 7 5.85 27.64 14.35
N LYS A 8 6.84 27.25 13.54
CA LYS A 8 7.84 26.24 13.92
C LYS A 8 8.69 26.73 15.09
N GLU A 9 9.27 27.92 14.97
CA GLU A 9 10.08 28.51 16.04
C GLU A 9 9.26 28.66 17.33
N ARG A 10 8.01 29.11 17.22
CA ARG A 10 7.12 29.23 18.38
C ARG A 10 6.79 27.88 19.02
N TYR A 11 6.59 26.84 18.21
CA TYR A 11 6.32 25.48 18.69
C TYR A 11 7.54 24.88 19.39
N GLU A 12 8.73 25.05 18.82
CA GLU A 12 9.99 24.52 19.37
C GLU A 12 10.41 25.23 20.66
N ASN A 13 10.14 26.54 20.78
CA ASN A 13 10.46 27.32 21.98
C ASN A 13 9.41 27.19 23.11
N GLU A 14 8.27 26.54 22.88
CA GLU A 14 7.26 26.35 23.91
C GLU A 14 7.52 25.08 24.71
N GLU A 15 7.84 25.24 26.00
CA GLU A 15 8.16 24.13 26.90
C GLU A 15 6.91 23.40 27.42
N ARG A 16 5.72 24.03 27.36
CA ARG A 16 4.49 23.46 27.91
C ARG A 16 3.78 22.57 26.88
N PRO A 17 3.63 21.25 27.12
CA PRO A 17 3.02 20.32 26.16
C PRO A 17 1.57 20.65 25.82
N GLU A 18 0.80 21.15 26.78
CA GLU A 18 -0.61 21.50 26.57
C GLU A 18 -0.78 22.71 25.64
N VAL A 19 0.17 23.66 25.67
CA VAL A 19 0.17 24.81 24.75
C VAL A 19 0.59 24.35 23.36
N GLN A 20 1.59 23.48 23.25
CA GLN A 20 1.98 22.87 21.98
C GLN A 20 0.81 22.11 21.33
N LYS A 21 0.07 21.30 22.10
CA LYS A 21 -1.14 20.61 21.61
C LYS A 21 -2.20 21.58 21.13
N GLN A 22 -2.45 22.65 21.89
CA GLN A 22 -3.42 23.67 21.52
C GLN A 22 -3.03 24.38 20.22
N MET A 23 -1.76 24.74 20.06
CA MET A 23 -1.23 25.33 18.82
C MET A 23 -1.48 24.42 17.62
N LEU A 24 -1.12 23.13 17.73
CA LEU A 24 -1.34 22.16 16.67
C LEU A 24 -2.83 21.98 16.36
N SER A 25 -3.69 21.99 17.38
CA SER A 25 -5.16 21.94 17.23
C SER A 25 -5.70 23.14 16.44
N ASP A 26 -5.26 24.35 16.79
CA ASP A 26 -5.71 25.57 16.11
C ASP A 26 -5.23 25.66 14.66
N MET A 27 -4.04 25.15 14.38
CA MET A 27 -3.55 25.01 13.01
C MET A 27 -4.32 23.94 12.22
N ALA A 28 -4.63 22.80 12.85
CA ALA A 28 -5.36 21.70 12.22
C ALA A 28 -6.78 22.09 11.80
N LYS A 29 -7.45 23.02 12.52
CA LYS A 29 -8.79 23.54 12.15
C LYS A 29 -8.82 24.20 10.76
N LYS A 30 -7.67 24.64 10.24
CA LYS A 30 -7.54 25.27 8.92
C LYS A 30 -7.16 24.29 7.81
N LEU A 31 -7.03 23.00 8.13
CA LEU A 31 -6.57 21.96 7.21
C LEU A 31 -7.66 20.87 7.05
N PRO A 32 -7.72 20.18 5.91
CA PRO A 32 -8.62 19.05 5.72
C PRO A 32 -8.05 17.79 6.42
N VAL A 33 -8.09 17.78 7.76
CA VAL A 33 -7.60 16.69 8.61
C VAL A 33 -8.67 16.22 9.59
N TYR A 34 -9.23 15.05 9.31
CA TYR A 34 -10.36 14.48 10.03
C TYR A 34 -9.93 13.39 11.02
N THR A 35 -8.68 12.91 10.94
CA THR A 35 -8.13 11.88 11.82
C THR A 35 -7.28 12.43 12.97
N ARG A 36 -7.22 11.68 14.08
CA ARG A 36 -6.51 11.98 15.33
C ARG A 36 -5.66 10.79 15.78
N THR A 37 -4.81 11.00 16.78
CA THR A 37 -4.11 9.93 17.49
C THR A 37 -5.10 9.12 18.34
N GLY A 38 -4.64 8.01 18.94
CA GLY A 38 -5.45 7.23 19.88
C GLY A 38 -5.88 8.01 21.13
N SER A 39 -5.12 9.05 21.50
CA SER A 39 -5.44 9.97 22.60
C SER A 39 -6.36 11.12 22.19
N GLY A 40 -6.73 11.24 20.91
CA GLY A 40 -7.55 12.34 20.38
C GLY A 40 -6.76 13.58 19.94
N ASP A 41 -5.43 13.56 20.06
CA ASP A 41 -4.56 14.66 19.65
C ASP A 41 -4.39 14.77 18.13
N VAL A 42 -3.95 15.94 17.66
CA VAL A 42 -3.58 16.13 16.24
C VAL A 42 -2.40 15.24 15.88
N ARG A 43 -2.49 14.56 14.74
CA ARG A 43 -1.41 13.70 14.22
C ARG A 43 -0.27 14.56 13.71
N PHE A 44 0.75 14.80 14.53
CA PHE A 44 1.94 15.57 14.16
C PHE A 44 3.15 14.66 13.88
N CYS A 45 4.12 15.16 13.10
CA CYS A 45 5.41 14.52 12.88
C CYS A 45 6.54 15.45 13.32
N ASP A 46 7.23 15.12 14.40
CA ASP A 46 8.33 15.95 14.91
C ASP A 46 9.49 16.00 13.91
N ARG A 47 9.87 14.85 13.33
CA ARG A 47 10.97 14.79 12.34
C ARG A 47 10.73 15.61 11.07
N CYS A 48 9.47 15.74 10.65
CA CYS A 48 9.12 16.45 9.41
C CYS A 48 8.56 17.85 9.66
N HIS A 49 8.34 18.22 10.93
CA HIS A 49 7.65 19.44 11.36
C HIS A 49 6.39 19.75 10.55
N LEU A 50 5.49 18.77 10.48
CA LEU A 50 4.22 18.91 9.76
C LEU A 50 3.07 18.20 10.46
N ILE A 51 1.88 18.77 10.30
CA ILE A 51 0.62 18.09 10.63
C ILE A 51 0.38 17.04 9.55
N LYS A 52 0.36 15.76 9.96
CA LYS A 52 0.19 14.62 9.06
C LYS A 52 -1.20 14.71 8.43
N PRO A 53 -1.31 14.77 7.09
CA PRO A 53 -2.59 14.57 6.44
C PRO A 53 -3.20 13.21 6.82
N ASP A 54 -4.50 13.08 6.61
CA ASP A 54 -5.17 11.81 6.83
C ASP A 54 -4.49 10.70 6.03
N ARG A 55 -4.37 9.51 6.63
CA ARG A 55 -3.73 8.32 6.06
C ARG A 55 -2.23 8.45 5.73
N CYS A 56 -1.60 9.61 5.96
CA CYS A 56 -0.16 9.79 5.78
C CYS A 56 0.61 9.32 7.02
N HIS A 57 1.73 8.64 6.78
CA HIS A 57 2.63 8.16 7.82
C HIS A 57 4.07 8.53 7.48
N HIS A 58 4.86 8.86 8.51
CA HIS A 58 6.30 9.01 8.35
C HIS A 58 6.93 7.62 8.27
N CYS A 59 7.75 7.40 7.26
CA CYS A 59 8.57 6.20 7.15
C CYS A 59 10.05 6.62 7.19
N SER A 60 10.76 6.12 8.19
CA SER A 60 12.18 6.42 8.40
C SER A 60 13.09 5.84 7.32
N VAL A 61 12.62 4.84 6.57
CA VAL A 61 13.43 4.08 5.61
C VAL A 61 13.29 4.61 4.17
N CYS A 62 12.22 5.36 3.85
CA CYS A 62 12.02 5.81 2.45
C CYS A 62 13.19 6.67 1.94
N ALA A 63 13.89 7.39 2.82
CA ALA A 63 15.07 8.18 2.45
C ALA A 63 16.23 7.32 1.92
N MET A 64 16.32 6.05 2.32
CA MET A 64 17.41 5.15 1.94
C MET A 64 17.07 4.26 0.74
N VAL A 65 15.82 3.79 0.65
CA VAL A 65 15.42 2.74 -0.32
C VAL A 65 14.45 3.24 -1.39
N ASN A 66 13.86 4.43 -1.20
CA ASN A 66 12.93 5.10 -2.14
C ASN A 66 11.83 4.19 -2.73
N ASN A 67 11.35 3.20 -1.96
CA ASN A 67 10.49 2.13 -2.47
C ASN A 67 9.23 1.89 -1.62
N CYS A 68 8.81 2.91 -0.86
CA CYS A 68 7.60 2.83 -0.07
C CYS A 68 6.37 2.77 -0.98
N ILE A 69 5.48 1.82 -0.72
CA ILE A 69 4.19 1.73 -1.43
C ILE A 69 3.21 2.65 -0.72
N GLY A 70 2.73 3.66 -1.43
CA GLY A 70 1.83 4.69 -0.93
C GLY A 70 0.93 5.22 -2.05
N PHE A 71 0.39 6.41 -1.83
CA PHE A 71 -0.64 6.99 -2.72
C PHE A 71 -0.23 7.02 -4.20
N SER A 72 1.00 7.47 -4.51
CA SER A 72 1.44 7.70 -5.88
C SER A 72 1.74 6.43 -6.68
N ASN A 73 1.98 5.30 -6.02
CA ASN A 73 2.42 4.06 -6.69
C ASN A 73 1.59 2.82 -6.34
N TYR A 74 0.55 2.95 -5.50
CA TYR A 74 -0.27 1.79 -5.11
C TYR A 74 -0.95 1.11 -6.30
N LYS A 75 -1.42 1.89 -7.28
CA LYS A 75 -1.94 1.36 -8.55
C LYS A 75 -0.92 0.48 -9.27
N PHE A 76 0.31 0.97 -9.43
CA PHE A 76 1.38 0.22 -10.10
C PHE A 76 1.78 -1.02 -9.33
N PHE A 77 1.78 -0.97 -7.99
CA PHE A 77 2.00 -2.13 -7.15
C PHE A 77 0.93 -3.22 -7.37
N LEU A 78 -0.35 -2.85 -7.40
CA LEU A 78 -1.45 -3.80 -7.67
C LEU A 78 -1.32 -4.41 -9.07
N GLN A 79 -1.00 -3.60 -10.07
CA GLN A 79 -0.76 -4.06 -11.44
C GLN A 79 0.44 -5.01 -11.51
N PHE A 80 1.54 -4.67 -10.84
CA PHE A 80 2.71 -5.53 -10.71
C PHE A 80 2.34 -6.90 -10.10
N LEU A 81 1.57 -6.92 -9.01
CA LEU A 81 1.10 -8.17 -8.41
C LEU A 81 0.23 -8.98 -9.39
N ALA A 82 -0.74 -8.33 -10.04
CA ALA A 82 -1.64 -8.99 -10.99
C ALA A 82 -0.85 -9.60 -12.17
N TYR A 83 0.06 -8.85 -12.78
CA TYR A 83 0.89 -9.33 -13.88
C TYR A 83 1.88 -10.41 -13.44
N SER A 84 2.41 -10.33 -12.22
CA SER A 84 3.28 -11.37 -11.67
C SER A 84 2.52 -12.69 -11.46
N VAL A 85 1.28 -12.63 -10.96
CA VAL A 85 0.40 -13.82 -10.85
C VAL A 85 0.15 -14.43 -12.23
N LEU A 86 -0.21 -13.62 -13.23
CA LEU A 86 -0.45 -14.08 -14.60
C LEU A 86 0.81 -14.69 -15.22
N TYR A 87 1.97 -14.08 -14.99
CA TYR A 87 3.25 -14.57 -15.50
C TYR A 87 3.65 -15.91 -14.86
N CYS A 88 3.51 -16.05 -13.54
CA CYS A 88 3.75 -17.32 -12.85
C CYS A 88 2.79 -18.41 -13.33
N LEU A 89 1.52 -18.08 -13.56
CA LEU A 89 0.54 -19.03 -14.12
C LEU A 89 0.92 -19.45 -15.55
N TYR A 90 1.35 -18.51 -16.38
CA TYR A 90 1.83 -18.80 -17.74
C TYR A 90 3.05 -19.73 -17.72
N ILE A 91 4.04 -19.47 -16.87
CA ILE A 91 5.20 -20.36 -16.72
C ILE A 91 4.74 -21.73 -16.21
N ALA A 92 3.92 -21.79 -15.17
CA ALA A 92 3.49 -23.06 -14.60
C ALA A 92 2.76 -23.93 -15.63
N THR A 93 1.80 -23.35 -16.37
CA THR A 93 1.03 -24.07 -17.40
C THR A 93 1.90 -24.52 -18.58
N THR A 94 2.78 -23.65 -19.08
CA THR A 94 3.68 -24.00 -20.19
C THR A 94 4.71 -25.05 -19.77
N VAL A 95 5.36 -24.89 -18.62
CA VAL A 95 6.36 -25.84 -18.10
C VAL A 95 5.73 -27.15 -17.69
N PHE A 96 4.48 -27.16 -17.20
CA PHE A 96 3.76 -28.40 -16.86
C PHE A 96 3.63 -29.32 -18.07
N SER A 97 3.43 -28.78 -19.28
CA SER A 97 3.43 -29.59 -20.50
C SER A 97 4.77 -30.32 -20.74
N TYR A 98 5.90 -29.67 -20.42
CA TYR A 98 7.23 -30.28 -20.46
C TYR A 98 7.47 -31.24 -19.30
N PHE A 99 6.85 -31.00 -18.14
CA PHE A 99 6.87 -31.93 -17.01
C PHE A 99 6.15 -33.26 -17.34
N ILE A 100 5.08 -33.23 -18.14
CA ILE A 100 4.46 -34.46 -18.64
C ILE A 100 5.42 -35.22 -19.58
N LYS A 101 6.12 -34.51 -20.48
CA LYS A 101 7.16 -35.13 -21.34
C LYS A 101 8.32 -35.70 -20.53
N TYR A 102 8.71 -35.02 -19.45
CA TYR A 102 9.68 -35.53 -18.48
C TYR A 102 9.24 -36.88 -17.90
N TRP A 103 8.00 -36.94 -17.42
CA TRP A 103 7.45 -38.15 -16.79
C TRP A 103 7.31 -39.32 -17.75
N ARG A 104 7.03 -39.03 -19.04
CA ARG A 104 6.97 -40.05 -20.11
C ARG A 104 8.34 -40.51 -20.61
N GLY A 105 9.44 -39.94 -20.11
CA GLY A 105 10.78 -40.28 -20.58
C GLY A 105 11.15 -39.71 -21.95
N GLU A 106 10.35 -38.79 -22.49
CA GLU A 106 10.52 -38.21 -23.84
C GLU A 106 11.56 -37.06 -23.86
N LEU A 107 12.08 -36.64 -22.71
CA LEU A 107 13.10 -35.58 -22.62
C LEU A 107 14.52 -36.15 -22.76
N PRO A 108 15.29 -35.72 -23.79
CA PRO A 108 16.58 -36.33 -24.12
C PRO A 108 17.74 -35.90 -23.22
N SER A 109 17.67 -34.76 -22.52
CA SER A 109 18.81 -34.19 -21.78
C SER A 109 18.57 -34.03 -20.27
N VAL A 110 19.52 -34.48 -19.43
CA VAL A 110 19.46 -34.33 -17.95
C VAL A 110 19.39 -32.86 -17.52
N ARG A 111 20.08 -31.97 -18.24
CA ARG A 111 20.05 -30.51 -17.99
C ARG A 111 18.64 -29.94 -18.19
N SER A 112 17.96 -30.31 -19.27
CA SER A 112 16.57 -29.89 -19.53
C SER A 112 15.62 -30.38 -18.42
N LYS A 113 15.82 -31.60 -17.92
CA LYS A 113 15.03 -32.17 -16.81
C LYS A 113 15.13 -31.32 -15.54
N PHE A 114 16.34 -30.93 -15.14
CA PHE A 114 16.57 -30.10 -13.96
C PHE A 114 15.93 -28.71 -14.08
N HIS A 115 16.12 -28.03 -15.22
CA HIS A 115 15.53 -26.70 -15.42
C HIS A 115 14.00 -26.71 -15.43
N VAL A 116 13.37 -27.73 -16.04
CA VAL A 116 11.90 -27.88 -16.04
C VAL A 116 11.36 -28.04 -14.62
N LEU A 117 11.97 -28.92 -13.82
CA LEU A 117 11.57 -29.13 -12.42
C LEU A 117 11.77 -27.87 -11.57
N PHE A 118 12.94 -27.24 -11.70
CA PHE A 118 13.29 -26.03 -10.95
C PHE A 118 12.36 -24.86 -11.28
N LEU A 119 12.13 -24.59 -12.58
CA LEU A 119 11.24 -23.51 -13.00
C LEU A 119 9.80 -23.73 -12.55
N LEU A 120 9.29 -24.97 -12.65
CA LEU A 120 7.93 -25.28 -12.19
C LEU A 120 7.80 -25.07 -10.68
N PHE A 121 8.76 -25.55 -9.90
CA PHE A 121 8.77 -25.38 -8.45
C PHE A 121 8.79 -23.91 -8.04
N VAL A 122 9.71 -23.12 -8.60
CA VAL A 122 9.83 -21.69 -8.32
C VAL A 122 8.57 -20.94 -8.75
N ALA A 123 8.04 -21.23 -9.94
CA ALA A 123 6.82 -20.59 -10.44
C ALA A 123 5.62 -20.87 -9.53
N CYS A 124 5.43 -22.12 -9.10
CA CYS A 124 4.34 -22.49 -8.19
C CYS A 124 4.49 -21.84 -6.81
N MET A 125 5.71 -21.81 -6.25
CA MET A 125 5.98 -21.16 -4.96
C MET A 125 5.60 -19.67 -5.01
N PHE A 126 6.13 -18.93 -6.00
CA PHE A 126 5.80 -17.52 -6.16
C PHE A 126 4.32 -17.30 -6.47
N PHE A 127 3.71 -18.14 -7.31
CA PHE A 127 2.29 -18.03 -7.63
C PHE A 127 1.42 -18.06 -6.38
N VAL A 128 1.62 -19.04 -5.50
CA VAL A 128 0.83 -19.18 -4.26
C VAL A 128 0.99 -17.93 -3.38
N SER A 129 2.24 -17.50 -3.13
CA SER A 129 2.51 -16.31 -2.31
C SER A 129 1.90 -15.04 -2.91
N LEU A 130 2.03 -14.86 -4.23
CA LEU A 130 1.51 -13.68 -4.93
C LEU A 130 0.00 -13.66 -4.99
N VAL A 131 -0.68 -14.80 -5.18
CA VAL A 131 -2.15 -14.87 -5.16
C VAL A 131 -2.70 -14.47 -3.80
N ILE A 132 -2.08 -14.94 -2.71
CA ILE A 132 -2.49 -14.56 -1.34
C ILE A 132 -2.31 -13.06 -1.13
N LEU A 133 -1.13 -12.52 -1.48
CA LEU A 133 -0.83 -11.09 -1.33
C LEU A 133 -1.77 -10.23 -2.19
N PHE A 134 -1.93 -10.58 -3.47
CA PHE A 134 -2.83 -9.88 -4.39
C PHE A 134 -4.28 -9.94 -3.91
N GLY A 135 -4.76 -11.11 -3.49
CA GLY A 135 -6.10 -11.28 -2.95
C GLY A 135 -6.36 -10.42 -1.71
N TYR A 136 -5.38 -10.36 -0.79
CA TYR A 136 -5.46 -9.48 0.37
C TYR A 136 -5.53 -8.00 -0.02
N HIS A 137 -4.72 -7.57 -0.98
CA HIS A 137 -4.75 -6.18 -1.45
C HIS A 137 -6.01 -5.84 -2.25
N CYS A 138 -6.58 -6.78 -3.00
CA CYS A 138 -7.90 -6.64 -3.60
C CYS A 138 -8.99 -6.43 -2.53
N TRP A 139 -8.93 -7.19 -1.43
CA TRP A 139 -9.82 -6.97 -0.29
C TRP A 139 -9.62 -5.57 0.33
N LEU A 140 -8.38 -5.12 0.52
CA LEU A 140 -8.09 -3.77 1.03
C LEU A 140 -8.65 -2.67 0.13
N VAL A 141 -8.44 -2.74 -1.18
CA VAL A 141 -8.99 -1.80 -2.16
C VAL A 141 -10.51 -1.80 -2.09
N SER A 142 -11.14 -2.98 -2.04
CA SER A 142 -12.61 -3.09 -1.96
C SER A 142 -13.21 -2.40 -0.73
N ARG A 143 -12.43 -2.23 0.35
CA ARG A 143 -12.83 -1.60 1.61
C ARG A 143 -12.24 -0.20 1.81
N ASN A 144 -11.50 0.31 0.84
CA ASN A 144 -10.71 1.54 0.91
C ASN A 144 -9.80 1.62 2.15
N LYS A 145 -8.98 0.59 2.35
CA LYS A 145 -8.03 0.53 3.47
C LYS A 145 -6.60 0.44 2.99
N THR A 146 -5.70 1.07 3.74
CA THR A 146 -4.27 0.73 3.67
C THR A 146 -3.99 -0.50 4.54
N THR A 147 -2.84 -1.14 4.34
CA THR A 147 -2.39 -2.23 5.22
C THR A 147 -2.31 -1.77 6.67
N LEU A 148 -1.83 -0.55 6.93
CA LEU A 148 -1.76 0.03 8.28
C LEU A 148 -3.14 0.18 8.91
N GLU A 149 -4.12 0.68 8.16
CA GLU A 149 -5.51 0.84 8.65
C GLU A 149 -6.23 -0.49 8.90
N ALA A 150 -5.77 -1.57 8.27
CA ALA A 150 -6.31 -2.90 8.53
C ALA A 150 -5.89 -3.44 9.91
N PHE A 151 -4.71 -3.05 10.40
CA PHE A 151 -4.20 -3.41 11.73
C PHE A 151 -4.53 -2.36 12.80
N CYS A 152 -4.53 -1.08 12.43
CA CYS A 152 -4.74 0.03 13.33
C CYS A 152 -5.93 0.87 12.84
N THR A 153 -7.08 0.72 13.49
CA THR A 153 -8.28 1.49 13.16
C THR A 153 -8.01 3.00 13.23
N PRO A 154 -8.26 3.76 12.15
CA PRO A 154 -8.13 5.21 12.20
C PRO A 154 -9.14 5.81 13.18
N VAL A 155 -8.69 6.80 13.96
CA VAL A 155 -9.53 7.56 14.90
C VAL A 155 -9.95 8.84 14.21
N PHE A 156 -11.24 9.02 13.98
CA PHE A 156 -11.83 10.26 13.48
C PHE A 156 -12.19 11.17 14.65
N THR A 157 -12.58 12.41 14.38
CA THR A 157 -13.08 13.34 15.40
C THR A 157 -14.32 12.82 16.14
N SER A 158 -15.10 11.94 15.50
CA SER A 158 -16.25 11.20 16.04
C SER A 158 -15.86 9.97 16.88
N GLY A 159 -14.59 9.55 16.83
CA GLY A 159 -14.09 8.32 17.46
C GLY A 159 -13.50 7.31 16.47
N PRO A 160 -13.13 6.10 16.93
CA PRO A 160 -12.54 5.06 16.08
C PRO A 160 -13.53 4.50 15.05
N GLU A 161 -13.17 4.56 13.76
CA GLU A 161 -14.05 4.06 12.69
C GLU A 161 -13.32 3.13 11.72
N LYS A 162 -13.61 1.83 11.81
CA LYS A 162 -12.96 0.80 10.98
C LYS A 162 -13.21 0.99 9.48
N ASN A 163 -14.28 1.65 9.07
CA ASN A 163 -14.65 1.84 7.67
C ASN A 163 -14.82 3.33 7.30
N GLY A 164 -14.22 4.26 8.05
CA GLY A 164 -14.47 5.70 7.86
C GLY A 164 -14.08 6.26 6.48
N PHE A 165 -13.22 5.56 5.71
CA PHE A 165 -12.87 5.92 4.33
C PHE A 165 -13.63 5.12 3.26
N ASN A 166 -14.51 4.18 3.63
CA ASN A 166 -15.20 3.32 2.69
C ASN A 166 -16.36 4.07 2.01
N LEU A 167 -16.31 4.22 0.69
CA LEU A 167 -17.31 4.92 -0.13
C LEU A 167 -18.21 3.97 -0.94
N GLY A 168 -18.08 2.65 -0.71
CA GLY A 168 -18.71 1.61 -1.52
C GLY A 168 -17.77 1.04 -2.58
N PHE A 169 -18.01 -0.22 -2.97
CA PHE A 169 -17.07 -1.04 -3.73
C PHE A 169 -16.51 -0.36 -4.99
N ILE A 170 -17.39 0.16 -5.85
CA ILE A 170 -17.00 0.79 -7.12
C ILE A 170 -16.19 2.08 -6.88
N LYS A 171 -16.68 2.95 -5.99
CA LYS A 171 -15.99 4.22 -5.67
C LYS A 171 -14.62 3.96 -5.07
N ASN A 172 -14.48 2.94 -4.23
CA ASN A 172 -13.18 2.57 -3.64
C ASN A 172 -12.16 2.13 -4.70
N ILE A 173 -12.61 1.36 -5.70
CA ILE A 173 -11.75 0.96 -6.82
C ILE A 173 -11.36 2.19 -7.66
N GLN A 174 -12.32 3.07 -7.95
CA GLN A 174 -12.07 4.30 -8.71
C GLN A 174 -11.07 5.24 -8.00
N GLN A 175 -11.05 5.29 -6.67
CA GLN A 175 -10.06 6.06 -5.90
C GLN A 175 -8.61 5.61 -6.18
N VAL A 176 -8.40 4.37 -6.62
CA VAL A 176 -7.06 3.83 -6.92
C VAL A 176 -6.78 3.84 -8.42
N PHE A 177 -7.72 3.37 -9.23
CA PHE A 177 -7.51 3.15 -10.66
C PHE A 177 -7.99 4.30 -11.56
N GLY A 178 -8.66 5.30 -10.99
CA GLY A 178 -9.29 6.41 -11.72
C GLY A 178 -10.63 6.03 -12.34
N ASP A 179 -11.33 7.02 -12.89
CA ASP A 179 -12.66 6.85 -13.45
C ASP A 179 -12.66 6.15 -14.81
N ASN A 180 -11.59 6.33 -15.59
CA ASN A 180 -11.47 5.76 -16.93
C ASN A 180 -10.96 4.31 -16.89
N LYS A 181 -11.90 3.37 -17.01
CA LYS A 181 -11.64 1.92 -17.00
C LYS A 181 -10.62 1.44 -18.03
N LYS A 182 -10.43 2.16 -19.14
CA LYS A 182 -9.44 1.80 -20.18
C LYS A 182 -8.00 1.77 -19.64
N PHE A 183 -7.73 2.57 -18.61
CA PHE A 183 -6.39 2.72 -18.03
C PHE A 183 -6.19 1.90 -16.76
N TRP A 184 -7.14 1.03 -16.40
CA TRP A 184 -7.04 0.23 -15.18
C TRP A 184 -5.94 -0.83 -15.27
N LEU A 185 -5.75 -1.41 -16.46
CA LEU A 185 -4.71 -2.42 -16.70
C LEU A 185 -3.39 -1.80 -17.17
N ILE A 186 -3.39 -0.53 -17.58
CA ILE A 186 -2.19 0.12 -18.14
C ILE A 186 -1.44 0.84 -17.01
N PRO A 187 -0.11 0.67 -16.89
CA PRO A 187 0.70 1.35 -15.88
C PRO A 187 0.97 2.82 -16.25
N ILE A 188 -0.11 3.60 -16.30
CA ILE A 188 -0.06 5.06 -16.41
C ILE A 188 -0.70 5.70 -15.17
N GLY A 189 -0.24 6.91 -14.83
CA GLY A 189 -0.84 7.72 -13.77
C GLY A 189 -2.34 7.90 -13.99
N SER A 190 -3.11 7.82 -12.90
CA SER A 190 -4.54 8.12 -12.89
C SER A 190 -4.78 9.62 -12.81
#